data_AF-A0A9W8JYL3-F1
#
_entry.id   AF-A0A9W8JYL3-F1
#
_cell.length_a   1.000
_cell.length_b   1.000
_cell.length_c   1.000
_cell.angle_alpha   90.00
_cell.angle_beta   90.00
_cell.angle_gamma   90.00
#
_symmetry.space_group_name_H-M   'P 1'
#
loop_
_entity.id
_entity.type
_entity.pdbx_description
1 polymer ?
#
loop_
_entity_poly.entity_id
_entity_poly.type
_entity_poly.pdbx_seq_one_letter_code
_entity_poly.pdbx_strand_id
1 'polypeptide(L)'
;MPVTPALIYQAGSSHLYSTWSFDGFKGKFSWNNTLLVPLVATLISGAILFYQVVVDLWQKSRRNVLEADASKSATASNTNLHADGPINRAKSYAVVHGGSIILSFKVARLLGCTALFVLSLITIVGEAEGHRDVFKGVFNSGNLPEIAMATAYWYATFLSAVSFLPRNSTQTAVHHANFVLFTAFSVYMCRDIWPLATFTERPVDTSEGSILWVKIALLTFTGVLVPLFAPRKYVPVDPEVNPAEVPAPEQTASIFSLFTYIFLDPLIFEAYKVPHLSHTRLPPLCDYDRSIELSKNAFPLLDPFRGAKKRHLFFSLVQVFFWDYWR
;
A
#
# COMPACT_ATOMS: atom_id res chain seq x y z
N MET A 1 -46.04 -9.88 54.33
CA MET A 1 -44.88 -9.12 53.82
C MET A 1 -44.50 -9.66 52.46
N PRO A 2 -44.79 -8.96 51.36
CA PRO A 2 -44.18 -9.24 50.06
C PRO A 2 -43.19 -8.12 49.69
N VAL A 3 -42.03 -8.53 49.19
CA VAL A 3 -40.91 -7.69 48.79
C VAL A 3 -41.08 -7.37 47.29
N THR A 4 -41.28 -6.10 46.95
CA THR A 4 -40.85 -5.50 45.66
C THR A 4 -39.40 -5.03 45.83
N PRO A 5 -38.48 -5.08 44.83
CA PRO A 5 -38.62 -4.46 43.49
C PRO A 5 -37.99 -5.37 42.37
N ALA A 6 -37.88 -5.07 41.07
CA ALA A 6 -37.67 -3.81 40.38
C ALA A 6 -38.06 -3.91 38.88
N LEU A 7 -38.72 -2.84 38.43
CA LEU A 7 -38.62 -2.18 37.12
C LEU A 7 -37.78 -2.86 36.04
N ILE A 8 -38.46 -3.52 35.11
CA ILE A 8 -38.00 -3.74 33.74
C ILE A 8 -38.04 -2.38 33.05
N TYR A 9 -36.92 -1.67 33.06
CA TYR A 9 -36.74 -0.48 32.23
C TYR A 9 -36.45 -0.95 30.81
N GLN A 10 -37.48 -0.86 29.98
CA GLN A 10 -37.42 -0.94 28.53
C GLN A 10 -36.67 0.30 28.01
N ALA A 11 -35.34 0.27 28.10
CA ALA A 11 -34.47 1.26 27.47
C ALA A 11 -34.25 0.84 26.01
N GLY A 12 -34.98 1.49 25.10
CA GLY A 12 -34.83 1.30 23.67
C GLY A 12 -33.40 1.55 23.22
N SER A 13 -32.80 0.54 22.60
CA SER A 13 -31.50 0.57 21.91
C SER A 13 -31.57 1.29 20.56
N SER A 14 -32.56 2.15 20.34
CA SER A 14 -32.69 2.96 19.11
C SER A 14 -31.69 4.12 19.02
N HIS A 15 -30.93 4.41 20.09
CA HIS A 15 -29.99 5.53 20.10
C HIS A 15 -28.57 5.19 19.60
N LEU A 16 -28.13 3.93 19.64
CA LEU A 16 -26.78 3.55 19.22
C LEU A 16 -26.62 3.36 17.71
N TYR A 17 -27.73 3.34 16.96
CA TYR A 17 -27.72 3.33 15.49
C TYR A 17 -27.84 4.73 14.86
N SER A 18 -27.90 5.80 15.67
CA SER A 18 -28.15 7.16 15.16
C SER A 18 -26.90 7.99 14.87
N THR A 19 -25.69 7.50 15.17
CA THR A 19 -24.46 8.32 15.06
C THR A 19 -23.58 8.02 13.84
N TRP A 20 -24.07 7.22 12.89
CA TRP A 20 -23.42 7.03 11.58
C TRP A 20 -24.41 7.05 10.40
N SER A 21 -25.57 7.72 10.53
CA SER A 21 -26.30 8.14 9.33
C SER A 21 -25.68 9.43 8.81
N PHE A 22 -25.11 9.39 7.60
CA PHE A 22 -24.88 10.58 6.80
C PHE A 22 -26.24 11.13 6.33
N ASP A 23 -27.08 11.58 7.26
CA ASP A 23 -28.34 12.27 6.96
C ASP A 23 -28.04 13.72 6.56
N GLY A 24 -27.42 13.86 5.38
CA GLY A 24 -26.98 15.14 4.86
C GLY A 24 -26.84 15.18 3.35
N PHE A 25 -27.49 14.29 2.59
CA PHE A 25 -27.61 14.45 1.14
C PHE A 25 -28.86 13.71 0.62
N LYS A 26 -30.05 14.29 0.83
CA LYS A 26 -31.29 13.83 0.19
C LYS A 26 -31.27 14.21 -1.30
N GLY A 27 -30.55 13.41 -2.08
CA GLY A 27 -30.72 13.27 -3.53
C GLY A 27 -31.04 11.81 -3.83
N LYS A 28 -31.98 11.55 -4.75
CA LYS A 28 -32.38 10.20 -5.21
C LYS A 28 -31.23 9.51 -5.97
N PHE A 29 -30.18 9.14 -5.27
CA PHE A 29 -29.13 8.24 -5.75
C PHE A 29 -28.78 7.26 -4.62
N SER A 30 -28.63 6.00 -4.97
CA SER A 30 -28.51 4.83 -4.09
C SER A 30 -27.22 4.80 -3.24
N TRP A 31 -27.01 5.79 -2.36
CA TRP A 31 -25.79 5.96 -1.55
C TRP A 31 -25.81 5.26 -0.18
N ASN A 32 -26.89 4.54 0.19
CA ASN A 32 -26.98 3.86 1.49
C ASN A 32 -26.16 2.56 1.60
N ASN A 33 -25.52 2.10 0.53
CA ASN A 33 -24.78 0.84 0.54
C ASN A 33 -23.28 1.08 0.77
N THR A 34 -22.77 0.62 1.91
CA THR A 34 -21.34 0.69 2.29
C THR A 34 -20.41 0.03 1.27
N LEU A 35 -20.92 -0.87 0.41
CA LEU A 35 -20.18 -1.50 -0.69
C LEU A 35 -19.79 -0.52 -1.82
N LEU A 36 -20.30 0.71 -1.82
CA LEU A 36 -19.85 1.76 -2.74
C LEU A 36 -18.55 2.43 -2.30
N VAL A 37 -18.16 2.30 -1.02
CA VAL A 37 -16.96 2.94 -0.47
C VAL A 37 -15.69 2.54 -1.24
N PRO A 38 -15.46 1.25 -1.58
CA PRO A 38 -14.27 0.86 -2.34
C PRO A 38 -14.29 1.39 -3.78
N LEU A 39 -15.45 1.61 -4.37
CA LEU A 39 -15.58 2.24 -5.69
C LEU A 39 -15.24 3.73 -5.64
N VAL A 40 -15.67 4.45 -4.61
CA VAL A 40 -15.25 5.85 -4.42
C VAL A 40 -13.74 5.91 -4.20
N ALA A 41 -13.19 4.99 -3.41
CA ALA A 41 -11.75 4.87 -3.19
C ALA A 41 -10.98 4.57 -4.48
N THR A 42 -11.52 3.74 -5.39
CA THR A 42 -10.88 3.47 -6.69
C THR A 42 -10.91 4.69 -7.60
N LEU A 43 -12.02 5.45 -7.63
CA LEU A 43 -12.12 6.69 -8.40
C LEU A 43 -11.14 7.75 -7.89
N ILE A 44 -11.05 7.95 -6.57
CA ILE A 44 -10.10 8.88 -5.96
C ILE A 44 -8.66 8.44 -6.26
N SER A 45 -8.36 7.15 -6.06
CA SER A 45 -7.05 6.57 -6.36
C SER A 45 -6.66 6.74 -7.83
N GLY A 46 -7.61 6.52 -8.74
CA GLY A 46 -7.43 6.71 -10.19
C GLY A 46 -7.18 8.17 -10.55
N ALA A 47 -7.91 9.11 -9.95
CA ALA A 47 -7.71 10.54 -10.17
C ALA A 47 -6.32 11.01 -9.69
N ILE A 48 -5.88 10.55 -8.52
CA ILE A 48 -4.55 10.86 -7.97
C ILE A 48 -3.45 10.28 -8.87
N LEU A 49 -3.59 9.02 -9.31
CA LEU A 49 -2.64 8.42 -10.25
C LEU A 49 -2.59 9.15 -11.58
N PHE A 50 -3.75 9.54 -12.13
CA PHE A 50 -3.80 10.31 -13.36
C PHE A 50 -3.07 11.64 -13.20
N TYR A 51 -3.29 12.34 -12.09
CA TYR A 51 -2.58 13.58 -11.77
C TYR A 51 -1.06 13.35 -11.68
N GLN A 52 -0.61 12.33 -10.95
CA GLN A 52 0.82 12.02 -10.82
C GLN A 52 1.46 11.64 -12.16
N VAL A 53 0.77 10.86 -12.99
CA VAL A 53 1.26 10.50 -14.34
C VAL A 53 1.36 11.73 -15.23
N VAL A 54 0.38 12.64 -15.17
CA VAL A 54 0.42 13.91 -15.92
C VAL A 54 1.59 14.77 -15.45
N VAL A 55 1.80 14.90 -14.14
CA VAL A 55 2.94 15.63 -13.58
C VAL A 55 4.27 15.01 -13.99
N ASP A 56 4.41 13.68 -13.89
CA ASP A 56 5.61 12.96 -14.31
C ASP A 56 5.90 13.12 -15.80
N LEU A 57 4.87 13.04 -16.65
CA LEU A 57 5.01 13.24 -18.09
C LEU A 57 5.37 14.69 -18.40
N TRP A 58 4.79 15.66 -17.68
CA TRP A 58 5.10 17.07 -17.85
C TRP A 58 6.53 17.40 -17.39
N GLN A 59 6.94 16.89 -16.23
CA GLN A 59 8.32 17.04 -15.74
C GLN A 59 9.32 16.33 -16.63
N LYS A 60 9.01 15.12 -17.13
CA LYS A 60 9.87 14.40 -18.07
C LYS A 60 9.98 15.11 -19.41
N SER A 61 8.88 15.65 -19.93
CA SER A 61 8.93 16.50 -21.14
C SER A 61 9.81 17.72 -20.92
N ARG A 62 9.72 18.37 -19.74
CA ARG A 62 10.55 19.52 -19.39
C ARG A 62 12.03 19.16 -19.21
N ARG A 63 12.32 18.01 -18.59
CA ARG A 63 13.69 17.46 -18.47
C ARG A 63 14.27 17.08 -19.82
N ASN A 64 13.49 16.44 -20.69
CA ASN A 64 13.93 16.10 -22.04
C ASN A 64 14.24 17.35 -22.88
N VAL A 65 13.53 18.48 -22.66
CA VAL A 65 13.86 19.78 -23.30
C VAL A 65 15.18 20.35 -22.75
N LEU A 66 15.41 20.27 -21.44
CA LEU A 66 16.66 20.71 -20.79
C LEU A 66 17.85 19.79 -21.13
N GLU A 67 17.63 18.49 -21.25
CA GLU A 67 18.63 17.49 -21.65
C GLU A 67 18.89 17.56 -23.16
N ALA A 68 17.92 17.91 -24.01
CA ALA A 68 18.15 18.13 -25.44
C ALA A 68 19.14 19.28 -25.70
N ASP A 69 19.20 20.28 -24.81
CA ASP A 69 20.20 21.35 -24.84
C ASP A 69 21.58 20.87 -24.33
N ALA A 70 21.61 19.91 -23.40
CA ALA A 70 22.85 19.33 -22.84
C ALA A 70 23.44 18.17 -23.68
N SER A 71 22.63 17.49 -24.50
CA SER A 71 22.99 16.25 -25.21
C SER A 71 23.74 16.46 -26.53
N LYS A 72 24.06 17.69 -26.92
CA LYS A 72 24.87 17.96 -28.13
C LYS A 72 26.35 17.53 -28.01
N SER A 73 26.78 16.90 -26.91
CA SER A 73 28.21 16.63 -26.65
C SER A 73 28.61 15.20 -26.24
N ALA A 74 27.75 14.18 -26.29
CA ALA A 74 28.23 12.82 -26.01
C ALA A 74 27.43 11.74 -26.73
N THR A 75 28.03 11.14 -27.75
CA THR A 75 27.58 9.89 -28.39
C THR A 75 28.73 8.89 -28.34
N ALA A 76 28.54 7.74 -27.69
CA ALA A 76 28.82 6.39 -28.21
C ALA A 76 28.94 5.32 -27.12
N SER A 77 28.64 4.07 -27.54
CA SER A 77 28.98 2.77 -26.92
C SER A 77 28.10 2.28 -25.76
N ASN A 78 27.66 1.02 -25.68
CA ASN A 78 27.72 -0.18 -26.54
C ASN A 78 26.69 -1.18 -25.95
N THR A 79 25.90 -1.85 -26.79
CA THR A 79 25.02 -2.95 -26.35
C THR A 79 25.65 -4.29 -26.66
N ASN A 80 26.10 -5.01 -25.63
CA ASN A 80 26.44 -6.43 -25.73
C ASN A 80 25.21 -7.27 -25.41
N LEU A 81 24.69 -7.97 -26.41
CA LEU A 81 23.63 -8.96 -26.29
C LEU A 81 24.26 -10.32 -25.93
N HIS A 82 24.24 -10.69 -24.65
CA HIS A 82 24.47 -12.07 -24.23
C HIS A 82 23.12 -12.81 -24.17
N ALA A 83 23.02 -13.92 -24.90
CA ALA A 83 21.88 -14.82 -24.89
C ALA A 83 21.82 -15.58 -23.56
N ASP A 84 21.00 -15.08 -22.63
CA ASP A 84 20.81 -15.67 -21.30
C ASP A 84 19.60 -16.62 -21.27
N GLY A 85 19.81 -17.82 -20.71
CA GLY A 85 18.76 -18.81 -20.48
C GLY A 85 17.66 -18.31 -19.52
N PRO A 86 16.51 -18.99 -19.46
CA PRO A 86 15.32 -18.49 -18.75
C PRO A 86 15.55 -18.21 -17.26
N ILE A 87 16.45 -18.96 -16.62
CA ILE A 87 16.80 -18.79 -15.20
C ILE A 87 17.67 -17.55 -14.97
N ASN A 88 18.63 -17.28 -15.83
CA ASN A 88 19.46 -16.06 -15.75
C ASN A 88 18.63 -14.82 -16.09
N ARG A 89 17.69 -14.96 -17.04
CA ARG A 89 16.69 -13.94 -17.34
C ARG A 89 15.81 -13.64 -16.12
N ALA A 90 15.31 -14.65 -15.42
CA ALA A 90 14.54 -14.47 -14.20
C ALA A 90 15.35 -13.80 -13.08
N LYS A 91 16.65 -14.15 -12.94
CA LYS A 91 17.55 -13.50 -11.99
C LYS A 91 17.83 -12.03 -12.35
N SER A 92 18.07 -11.71 -13.61
CA SER A 92 18.26 -10.32 -14.04
C SER A 92 16.98 -9.49 -13.89
N TYR A 93 15.81 -10.06 -14.18
CA TYR A 93 14.52 -9.43 -13.85
C TYR A 93 14.31 -9.23 -12.34
N ALA A 94 14.70 -10.19 -11.51
CA ALA A 94 14.60 -10.07 -10.06
C ALA A 94 15.51 -8.95 -9.52
N VAL A 95 16.74 -8.82 -10.04
CA VAL A 95 17.66 -7.73 -9.66
C VAL A 95 17.07 -6.36 -10.02
N VAL A 96 16.46 -6.21 -11.21
CA VAL A 96 15.80 -4.96 -11.64
C VAL A 96 14.64 -4.57 -10.72
N HIS A 97 13.91 -5.54 -10.18
CA HIS A 97 12.74 -5.30 -9.33
C HIS A 97 13.03 -5.20 -7.82
N GLY A 98 14.30 -5.29 -7.40
CA GLY A 98 14.72 -5.16 -6.00
C GLY A 98 14.88 -6.49 -5.25
N GLY A 99 14.93 -7.61 -5.96
CA GLY A 99 15.21 -8.94 -5.42
C GLY A 99 14.09 -9.97 -5.69
N SER A 100 14.45 -11.25 -5.64
CA SER A 100 13.52 -12.37 -5.90
C SER A 100 12.37 -12.44 -4.89
N ILE A 101 12.62 -12.02 -3.65
CA ILE A 101 11.61 -12.00 -2.58
C ILE A 101 10.56 -10.92 -2.88
N ILE A 102 10.97 -9.72 -3.28
CA ILE A 102 10.03 -8.66 -3.66
C ILE A 102 9.19 -9.10 -4.87
N LEU A 103 9.82 -9.79 -5.83
CA LEU A 103 9.13 -10.33 -6.98
C LEU A 103 8.08 -11.39 -6.59
N SER A 104 8.38 -12.30 -5.66
CA SER A 104 7.42 -13.32 -5.23
C SER A 104 6.20 -12.70 -4.54
N PHE A 105 6.38 -11.69 -3.70
CA PHE A 105 5.25 -10.94 -3.10
C PHE A 105 4.41 -10.21 -4.16
N LYS A 106 5.05 -9.63 -5.19
CA LYS A 106 4.32 -9.01 -6.31
C LYS A 106 3.47 -10.02 -7.09
N VAL A 107 4.00 -11.21 -7.33
CA VAL A 107 3.27 -12.32 -7.99
C VAL A 107 2.14 -12.84 -7.11
N ALA A 108 2.39 -13.07 -5.82
CA ALA A 108 1.38 -13.52 -4.87
C ALA A 108 0.20 -12.53 -4.80
N ARG A 109 0.48 -11.23 -4.77
CA ARG A 109 -0.55 -10.19 -4.84
C ARG A 109 -1.34 -10.25 -6.15
N LEU A 110 -0.67 -10.37 -7.29
CA LEU A 110 -1.34 -10.45 -8.59
C LEU A 110 -2.31 -11.64 -8.62
N LEU A 111 -1.82 -12.82 -8.24
CA LEU A 111 -2.62 -14.05 -8.19
C LEU A 111 -3.83 -13.89 -7.26
N GLY A 112 -3.63 -13.31 -6.07
CA GLY A 112 -4.74 -13.11 -5.14
C GLY A 112 -5.75 -12.06 -5.63
N CYS A 113 -5.32 -10.97 -6.26
CA CYS A 113 -6.24 -10.00 -6.87
C CYS A 113 -7.04 -10.62 -8.03
N THR A 114 -6.38 -11.41 -8.88
CA THR A 114 -7.06 -12.11 -9.97
C THR A 114 -8.07 -13.13 -9.46
N ALA A 115 -7.74 -13.87 -8.40
CA ALA A 115 -8.66 -14.83 -7.81
C ALA A 115 -9.86 -14.12 -7.14
N LEU A 116 -9.66 -12.98 -6.46
CA LEU A 116 -10.76 -12.15 -5.95
C LEU A 116 -11.68 -11.64 -7.07
N PHE A 117 -11.10 -11.19 -8.18
CA PHE A 117 -11.87 -10.74 -9.33
C PHE A 117 -12.70 -11.88 -9.95
N VAL A 118 -12.10 -13.06 -10.14
CA VAL A 118 -12.79 -14.24 -10.68
C VAL A 118 -13.89 -14.72 -9.73
N LEU A 119 -13.63 -14.77 -8.43
CA LEU A 119 -14.64 -15.10 -7.41
C LEU A 119 -15.81 -14.12 -7.44
N SER A 120 -15.54 -12.82 -7.58
CA SER A 120 -16.58 -11.79 -7.70
C SER A 120 -17.39 -11.95 -8.98
N LEU A 121 -16.76 -12.35 -10.09
CA LEU A 121 -17.45 -12.58 -11.36
C LEU A 121 -18.36 -13.82 -11.29
N ILE A 122 -17.91 -14.89 -10.63
CA ILE A 122 -18.70 -16.12 -10.44
C ILE A 122 -19.96 -15.81 -9.61
N THR A 123 -19.86 -15.01 -8.55
CA THR A 123 -21.02 -14.58 -7.76
C THR A 123 -22.04 -13.84 -8.63
N ILE A 124 -21.60 -12.84 -9.40
CA ILE A 124 -22.47 -12.04 -10.27
C ILE A 124 -23.14 -12.90 -11.36
N VAL A 125 -22.40 -13.82 -11.99
CA VAL A 125 -22.93 -14.67 -13.05
C VAL A 125 -23.91 -15.70 -12.49
N GLY A 126 -23.63 -16.28 -11.31
CA GLY A 126 -24.53 -17.23 -10.65
C GLY A 126 -25.89 -16.62 -10.32
N GLU A 127 -25.93 -15.35 -9.93
CA GLU A 127 -27.20 -14.62 -9.72
C GLU A 127 -27.92 -14.27 -11.04
N ALA A 128 -27.16 -14.07 -12.12
CA ALA A 128 -27.71 -13.72 -13.43
C ALA A 128 -28.34 -14.91 -14.18
N GLU A 129 -28.00 -16.16 -13.85
CA GLU A 129 -28.57 -17.37 -14.48
C GLU A 129 -30.11 -17.48 -14.34
N GLY A 130 -30.71 -16.75 -13.40
CA GLY A 130 -32.18 -16.65 -13.27
C GLY A 130 -32.86 -15.78 -14.35
N HIS A 131 -32.11 -15.03 -15.16
CA HIS A 131 -32.65 -14.11 -16.16
C HIS A 131 -32.50 -14.64 -17.58
N ARG A 132 -33.52 -14.45 -18.42
CA ARG A 132 -33.51 -14.84 -19.86
C ARG A 132 -32.37 -14.21 -20.67
N ASP A 133 -31.89 -13.05 -20.23
CA ASP A 133 -30.73 -12.35 -20.80
C ASP A 133 -29.68 -12.18 -19.70
N VAL A 134 -28.58 -12.95 -19.76
CA VAL A 134 -27.47 -12.88 -18.78
C VAL A 134 -26.95 -11.45 -18.63
N PHE A 135 -26.80 -10.72 -19.74
CA PHE A 135 -26.33 -9.34 -19.72
C PHE A 135 -27.28 -8.41 -18.93
N LYS A 136 -28.60 -8.57 -19.06
CA LYS A 136 -29.56 -7.77 -18.27
C LYS A 136 -29.61 -8.18 -16.81
N GLY A 137 -29.40 -9.46 -16.51
CA GLY A 137 -29.27 -9.97 -15.14
C GLY A 137 -28.05 -9.38 -14.44
N VAL A 138 -26.91 -9.36 -15.13
CA VAL A 138 -25.65 -8.78 -14.62
C VAL A 138 -25.81 -7.28 -14.32
N PHE A 139 -26.36 -6.48 -15.23
CA PHE A 139 -26.52 -5.03 -15.05
C PHE A 139 -27.79 -4.62 -14.29
N ASN A 140 -28.38 -5.53 -13.51
CA ASN A 140 -29.54 -5.21 -12.69
C ASN A 140 -29.17 -4.32 -11.50
N SER A 141 -30.08 -3.44 -11.10
CA SER A 141 -29.90 -2.51 -9.98
C SER A 141 -29.62 -3.19 -8.63
N GLY A 142 -30.05 -4.45 -8.45
CA GLY A 142 -29.75 -5.26 -7.26
C GLY A 142 -28.29 -5.67 -7.14
N ASN A 143 -27.58 -5.83 -8.26
CA ASN A 143 -26.20 -6.35 -8.31
C ASN A 143 -25.16 -5.22 -8.37
N LEU A 144 -25.63 -3.96 -8.34
CA LEU A 144 -24.81 -2.76 -8.33
C LEU A 144 -23.69 -2.75 -7.27
N PRO A 145 -23.91 -3.18 -6.01
CA PRO A 145 -22.82 -3.22 -5.03
C PRO A 145 -21.78 -4.33 -5.32
N GLU A 146 -22.19 -5.47 -5.88
CA GLU A 146 -21.25 -6.52 -6.28
C GLU A 146 -20.40 -6.09 -7.48
N ILE A 147 -21.01 -5.40 -8.45
CA ILE A 147 -20.30 -4.79 -9.58
C ILE A 147 -19.28 -3.76 -9.09
N ALA A 148 -19.62 -2.99 -8.05
CA ALA A 148 -18.71 -2.02 -7.46
C ALA A 148 -17.45 -2.67 -6.89
N MET A 149 -17.61 -3.80 -6.18
CA MET A 149 -16.49 -4.59 -5.66
C MET A 149 -15.69 -5.27 -6.77
N ALA A 150 -16.38 -5.86 -7.77
CA ALA A 150 -15.72 -6.46 -8.93
C ALA A 150 -14.86 -5.43 -9.70
N THR A 151 -15.37 -4.21 -9.85
CA THR A 151 -14.63 -3.09 -10.47
C THR A 151 -13.41 -2.71 -9.66
N ALA A 152 -13.52 -2.68 -8.33
CA ALA A 152 -12.39 -2.42 -7.45
C ALA A 152 -11.29 -3.50 -7.57
N TYR A 153 -11.67 -4.78 -7.63
CA TYR A 153 -10.72 -5.89 -7.82
C TYR A 153 -10.11 -5.94 -9.21
N TRP A 154 -10.87 -5.60 -10.24
CA TRP A 154 -10.35 -5.44 -11.60
C TRP A 154 -9.28 -4.35 -11.65
N TYR A 155 -9.57 -3.19 -11.05
CA TYR A 155 -8.61 -2.09 -10.96
C TYR A 155 -7.36 -2.47 -10.15
N ALA A 156 -7.51 -3.15 -9.02
CA ALA A 156 -6.39 -3.66 -8.22
C ALA A 156 -5.53 -4.68 -8.99
N THR A 157 -6.16 -5.53 -9.81
CA THR A 157 -5.48 -6.47 -10.71
C THR A 157 -4.67 -5.73 -11.76
N PHE A 158 -5.26 -4.71 -12.40
CA PHE A 158 -4.59 -3.87 -13.38
C PHE A 158 -3.38 -3.15 -12.76
N LEU A 159 -3.54 -2.51 -11.61
CA LEU A 159 -2.43 -1.86 -10.90
C LEU A 159 -1.34 -2.86 -10.49
N SER A 160 -1.72 -4.07 -10.09
CA SER A 160 -0.79 -5.15 -9.77
C SER A 160 -0.01 -5.62 -10.99
N ALA A 161 -0.63 -5.65 -12.18
CA ALA A 161 0.06 -5.93 -13.44
C ALA A 161 1.01 -4.78 -13.82
N VAL A 162 0.58 -3.53 -13.66
CA VAL A 162 1.42 -2.33 -13.90
C VAL A 162 2.67 -2.34 -13.01
N SER A 163 2.58 -2.91 -11.81
CA SER A 163 3.71 -3.03 -10.87
C SER A 163 4.88 -3.91 -11.37
N PHE A 164 4.70 -4.66 -12.46
CA PHE A 164 5.77 -5.42 -13.12
C PHE A 164 6.53 -4.61 -14.16
N LEU A 165 6.05 -3.42 -14.56
CA LEU A 165 6.78 -2.59 -15.52
C LEU A 165 8.05 -2.01 -14.86
N PRO A 166 9.17 -1.86 -15.60
CA PRO A 166 10.41 -1.30 -15.05
C PRO A 166 10.37 0.23 -14.92
N ARG A 167 9.27 0.81 -14.41
CA ARG A 167 9.07 2.27 -14.30
C ARG A 167 9.09 2.74 -12.85
N ASN A 168 9.63 3.94 -12.61
CA ASN A 168 9.68 4.58 -11.29
C ASN A 168 8.29 4.71 -10.63
N SER A 169 7.24 4.84 -11.44
CA SER A 169 5.84 4.92 -11.00
C SER A 169 5.27 3.60 -10.43
N THR A 170 6.01 2.49 -10.45
CA THR A 170 5.51 1.19 -9.96
C THR A 170 5.34 1.14 -8.44
N GLN A 171 6.15 1.86 -7.68
CA GLN A 171 5.99 1.94 -6.23
C GLN A 171 4.68 2.64 -5.88
N THR A 172 4.35 3.71 -6.61
CA THR A 172 3.09 4.41 -6.43
C THR A 172 1.89 3.52 -6.80
N ALA A 173 1.96 2.81 -7.93
CA ALA A 173 0.92 1.84 -8.31
C ALA A 173 0.70 0.76 -7.22
N VAL A 174 1.77 0.31 -6.56
CA VAL A 174 1.68 -0.62 -5.43
C VAL A 174 0.93 -0.01 -4.25
N HIS A 175 1.25 1.23 -3.87
CA HIS A 175 0.55 1.93 -2.79
C HIS A 175 -0.93 2.11 -3.09
N HIS A 176 -1.27 2.50 -4.32
CA HIS A 176 -2.67 2.65 -4.75
C HIS A 176 -3.43 1.33 -4.76
N ALA A 177 -2.81 0.23 -5.20
CA ALA A 177 -3.42 -1.09 -5.15
C ALA A 177 -3.66 -1.54 -3.69
N ASN A 178 -2.67 -1.34 -2.81
CA ASN A 178 -2.79 -1.69 -1.40
C ASN A 178 -3.87 -0.85 -0.70
N PHE A 179 -3.97 0.45 -1.01
CA PHE A 179 -5.02 1.32 -0.48
C PHE A 179 -6.41 0.83 -0.87
N VAL A 180 -6.64 0.53 -2.16
CA VAL A 180 -7.93 0.02 -2.64
C VAL A 180 -8.28 -1.31 -1.96
N LEU A 181 -7.34 -2.27 -1.90
CA LEU A 181 -7.57 -3.56 -1.25
C LEU A 181 -7.82 -3.40 0.25
N PHE A 182 -7.11 -2.49 0.93
CA PHE A 182 -7.32 -2.21 2.34
C PHE A 182 -8.71 -1.61 2.59
N THR A 183 -9.18 -0.68 1.75
CA THR A 183 -10.54 -0.14 1.89
C THR A 183 -11.61 -1.22 1.68
N ALA A 184 -11.42 -2.10 0.70
CA ALA A 184 -12.31 -3.25 0.50
C ALA A 184 -12.29 -4.19 1.72
N PHE A 185 -11.10 -4.45 2.29
CA PHE A 185 -10.94 -5.24 3.51
C PHE A 185 -11.68 -4.61 4.69
N SER A 186 -11.52 -3.30 4.92
CA SER A 186 -12.22 -2.60 6.00
C SER A 186 -13.74 -2.70 5.88
N VAL A 187 -14.28 -2.62 4.66
CA VAL A 187 -15.72 -2.76 4.42
C VAL A 187 -16.22 -4.16 4.78
N TYR A 188 -15.55 -5.22 4.31
CA TYR A 188 -15.88 -6.60 4.69
C TYR A 188 -15.64 -6.87 6.19
N MET A 189 -14.62 -6.25 6.77
CA MET A 189 -14.34 -6.36 8.20
C MET A 189 -15.46 -5.75 9.04
N CYS A 190 -15.96 -4.57 8.67
CA CYS A 190 -17.09 -3.94 9.37
C CYS A 190 -18.42 -4.67 9.13
N ARG A 191 -18.65 -5.22 7.94
CA ARG A 191 -19.92 -5.88 7.58
C ARG A 191 -20.05 -7.31 8.09
N ASP A 192 -18.95 -8.06 8.09
CA ASP A 192 -19.01 -9.51 8.29
C ASP A 192 -18.14 -9.99 9.45
N ILE A 193 -16.99 -9.38 9.71
CA ILE A 193 -16.10 -9.80 10.82
C ILE A 193 -16.54 -9.15 12.15
N TRP A 194 -16.88 -7.87 12.14
CA TRP A 194 -17.27 -7.13 13.35
C TRP A 194 -18.53 -7.68 14.02
N PRO A 195 -19.60 -8.04 13.28
CA PRO A 195 -20.76 -8.68 13.88
C PRO A 195 -20.43 -10.00 14.59
N LEU A 196 -19.46 -10.77 14.12
CA LEU A 196 -19.04 -12.02 14.79
C LEU A 196 -18.43 -11.80 16.18
N ALA A 197 -17.85 -10.62 16.42
CA ALA A 197 -17.34 -10.24 17.73
C ALA A 197 -18.47 -9.80 18.69
N THR A 198 -19.69 -9.67 18.19
CA THR A 198 -20.85 -9.18 18.94
C THR A 198 -21.90 -10.29 19.07
N PHE A 199 -22.47 -10.50 20.26
CA PHE A 199 -23.41 -11.60 20.51
C PHE A 199 -24.77 -11.48 19.79
N THR A 200 -25.12 -10.29 19.29
CA THR A 200 -26.48 -9.96 18.81
C THR A 200 -26.58 -9.73 17.32
N GLU A 201 -25.45 -9.57 16.60
CA GLU A 201 -25.45 -9.20 15.18
C GLU A 201 -25.03 -10.39 14.31
N ARG A 202 -25.53 -10.43 13.07
CA ARG A 202 -25.20 -11.46 12.09
C ARG A 202 -24.57 -10.81 10.85
N PRO A 203 -23.63 -11.49 10.16
CA PRO A 203 -23.04 -10.99 8.92
C PRO A 203 -24.11 -10.69 7.89
N VAL A 204 -23.99 -9.53 7.25
CA VAL A 204 -24.96 -9.07 6.26
C VAL A 204 -24.93 -9.96 5.02
N ASP A 205 -23.74 -10.43 4.63
CA ASP A 205 -23.53 -11.16 3.37
C ASP A 205 -23.53 -12.69 3.56
N THR A 206 -24.24 -13.18 4.59
CA THR A 206 -24.33 -14.63 4.90
C THR A 206 -24.90 -15.48 3.74
N SER A 207 -25.66 -14.86 2.82
CA SER A 207 -26.22 -15.52 1.64
C SER A 207 -25.18 -16.09 0.68
N GLU A 208 -23.96 -15.54 0.66
CA GLU A 208 -22.86 -16.04 -0.16
C GLU A 208 -22.21 -17.34 0.39
N GLY A 209 -22.47 -17.68 1.65
CA GLY A 209 -21.97 -18.90 2.28
C GLY A 209 -20.44 -19.01 2.32
N SER A 210 -19.91 -20.16 1.89
CA SER A 210 -18.46 -20.44 1.94
C SER A 210 -17.62 -19.54 1.03
N ILE A 211 -18.20 -19.00 -0.05
CA ILE A 211 -17.50 -18.15 -1.01
C ILE A 211 -17.06 -16.83 -0.35
N LEU A 212 -17.89 -16.28 0.54
CA LEU A 212 -17.57 -15.08 1.30
C LEU A 212 -16.32 -15.26 2.17
N TRP A 213 -16.23 -16.38 2.90
CA TRP A 213 -15.07 -16.64 3.75
C TRP A 213 -13.78 -16.80 2.94
N VAL A 214 -13.87 -17.38 1.75
CA VAL A 214 -12.73 -17.44 0.82
C VAL A 214 -12.34 -16.03 0.34
N LYS A 215 -13.31 -15.18 -0.02
CA LYS A 215 -13.06 -13.77 -0.39
C LYS A 215 -12.38 -13.01 0.76
N ILE A 216 -12.89 -13.12 1.99
CA ILE A 216 -12.30 -12.46 3.17
C ILE A 216 -10.88 -12.96 3.45
N ALA A 217 -10.65 -14.27 3.41
CA ALA A 217 -9.32 -14.83 3.65
C ALA A 217 -8.31 -14.34 2.60
N LEU A 218 -8.70 -14.37 1.33
CA LEU A 218 -7.87 -13.92 0.21
C LEU A 218 -7.61 -12.41 0.25
N LEU A 219 -8.60 -11.63 0.64
CA LEU A 219 -8.50 -10.18 0.82
C LEU A 219 -7.63 -9.81 2.02
N THR A 220 -7.68 -10.57 3.11
CA THR A 220 -6.78 -10.41 4.25
C THR A 220 -5.34 -10.71 3.84
N PHE A 221 -5.13 -11.80 3.11
CA PHE A 221 -3.80 -12.16 2.61
C PHE A 221 -3.22 -11.08 1.69
N THR A 222 -3.97 -10.64 0.69
CA THR A 222 -3.49 -9.67 -0.31
C THR A 222 -3.45 -8.23 0.17
N GLY A 223 -4.46 -7.81 0.94
CA GLY A 223 -4.63 -6.42 1.39
C GLY A 223 -3.93 -6.10 2.71
N VAL A 224 -3.61 -7.10 3.54
CA VAL A 224 -2.98 -6.89 4.85
C VAL A 224 -1.64 -7.61 4.93
N LEU A 225 -1.60 -8.93 4.73
CA LEU A 225 -0.37 -9.70 4.94
C LEU A 225 0.73 -9.35 3.93
N VAL A 226 0.40 -9.31 2.63
CA VAL A 226 1.39 -8.94 1.61
C VAL A 226 2.03 -7.57 1.87
N PRO A 227 1.30 -6.45 2.04
CA PRO A 227 1.93 -5.15 2.30
C PRO A 227 2.68 -5.09 3.64
N LEU A 228 2.23 -5.85 4.64
CA LEU A 228 2.83 -5.86 5.97
C LEU A 228 4.16 -6.62 6.02
N PHE A 229 4.24 -7.76 5.31
CA PHE A 229 5.41 -8.65 5.31
C PHE A 229 6.34 -8.46 4.11
N ALA A 230 5.90 -7.79 3.04
CA ALA A 230 6.77 -7.52 1.90
C ALA A 230 7.97 -6.65 2.31
N PRO A 231 9.22 -7.06 2.00
CA PRO A 231 10.39 -6.25 2.28
C PRO A 231 10.39 -4.98 1.43
N ARG A 232 10.87 -3.88 2.01
CA ARG A 232 10.93 -2.59 1.33
C ARG A 232 12.08 -2.60 0.33
N LYS A 233 11.82 -2.08 -0.88
CA LYS A 233 12.87 -1.87 -1.86
C LYS A 233 13.78 -0.75 -1.34
N TYR A 234 15.07 -1.04 -1.26
CA TYR A 234 16.08 -0.02 -0.94
C TYR A 234 16.07 1.08 -2.01
N VAL A 235 15.91 2.33 -1.57
CA VAL A 235 16.01 3.53 -2.39
C VAL A 235 17.14 4.37 -1.80
N PRO A 236 18.28 4.50 -2.49
CA PRO A 236 19.39 5.31 -2.00
C PRO A 236 18.97 6.78 -1.94
N VAL A 237 19.43 7.50 -0.92
CA VAL A 237 19.15 8.94 -0.73
C VAL A 237 19.82 9.76 -1.85
N ASP A 238 21.10 9.48 -2.12
CA ASP A 238 21.88 10.09 -3.20
C ASP A 238 22.34 9.01 -4.19
N PRO A 239 21.56 8.70 -5.25
CA PRO A 239 21.87 7.62 -6.19
C PRO A 239 23.12 7.88 -7.04
N GLU A 240 23.55 9.13 -7.20
CA GLU A 240 24.63 9.54 -8.11
C GLU A 240 25.99 9.71 -7.40
N VAL A 241 26.00 9.98 -6.09
CA VAL A 241 27.20 10.43 -5.37
C VAL A 241 27.78 9.33 -4.47
N ASN A 242 26.95 8.66 -3.66
CA ASN A 242 27.43 7.65 -2.69
C ASN A 242 26.34 6.59 -2.35
N PRO A 243 25.96 5.69 -3.28
CA PRO A 243 25.09 4.58 -2.92
C PRO A 243 25.77 3.67 -1.89
N ALA A 244 25.06 3.25 -0.83
CA ALA A 244 25.58 2.21 0.06
C ALA A 244 25.91 0.94 -0.74
N GLU A 245 27.14 0.42 -0.60
CA GLU A 245 27.51 -0.88 -1.17
C GLU A 245 26.68 -2.02 -0.57
N VAL A 246 26.38 -1.92 0.73
CA VAL A 246 25.51 -2.84 1.47
C VAL A 246 24.43 -2.00 2.17
N PRO A 247 23.15 -2.18 1.82
CA PRO A 247 22.06 -1.44 2.46
C PRO A 247 21.91 -1.87 3.92
N ALA A 248 21.56 -0.93 4.79
CA ALA A 248 21.29 -1.26 6.18
C ALA A 248 20.06 -2.18 6.28
N PRO A 249 20.05 -3.18 7.18
CA PRO A 249 18.92 -4.11 7.33
C PRO A 249 17.59 -3.38 7.56
N GLU A 250 17.60 -2.28 8.32
CA GLU A 250 16.45 -1.42 8.59
C GLU A 250 15.82 -0.85 7.31
N GLN A 251 16.65 -0.44 6.33
CA GLN A 251 16.20 0.16 5.08
C GLN A 251 15.50 -0.84 4.15
N THR A 252 15.73 -2.15 4.36
CA THR A 252 15.11 -3.23 3.57
C THR A 252 14.05 -4.01 4.35
N ALA A 253 13.94 -3.77 5.67
CA ALA A 253 12.98 -4.42 6.53
C ALA A 253 11.54 -4.18 6.06
N SER A 254 10.68 -5.19 6.24
CA SER A 254 9.23 -5.03 6.06
C SER A 254 8.65 -4.13 7.15
N ILE A 255 7.41 -3.65 6.95
CA ILE A 255 6.73 -2.82 7.95
C ILE A 255 6.59 -3.59 9.27
N PHE A 256 6.23 -4.87 9.21
CA PHE A 256 6.16 -5.73 10.39
C PHE A 256 7.49 -5.84 11.12
N SER A 257 8.57 -6.11 10.39
CA SER A 257 9.92 -6.25 10.95
C SER A 257 10.41 -4.95 11.57
N LEU A 258 10.04 -3.79 11.01
CA LEU A 258 10.36 -2.49 11.58
C LEU A 258 9.62 -2.24 12.91
N PHE A 259 8.31 -2.54 12.98
CA PHE A 259 7.52 -2.36 14.20
C PHE A 259 7.94 -3.28 15.34
N THR A 260 8.37 -4.50 15.01
CA THR A 260 8.75 -5.53 15.99
C THR A 260 10.25 -5.62 16.23
N TYR A 261 11.05 -4.80 15.53
CA TYR A 261 12.51 -4.83 15.55
C TYR A 261 13.17 -6.19 15.22
N ILE A 262 12.43 -7.10 14.55
CA ILE A 262 12.91 -8.44 14.17
C ILE A 262 14.18 -8.38 13.29
N PHE A 263 14.40 -7.28 12.57
CA PHE A 263 15.62 -7.11 11.76
C PHE A 263 16.90 -7.10 12.59
N LEU A 264 16.82 -6.86 13.91
CA LEU A 264 17.96 -6.90 14.84
C LEU A 264 18.24 -8.31 15.37
N ASP A 265 17.32 -9.27 15.24
CA ASP A 265 17.49 -10.62 15.78
C ASP A 265 18.80 -11.28 15.34
N PRO A 266 19.20 -11.24 14.04
CA PRO A 266 20.47 -11.83 13.63
C PRO A 266 21.68 -11.24 14.37
N LEU A 267 21.65 -9.93 14.63
CA LEU A 267 22.71 -9.21 15.34
C LEU A 267 22.71 -9.58 16.83
N ILE A 268 21.53 -9.68 17.46
CA ILE A 268 21.39 -10.08 18.87
C ILE A 268 21.89 -11.52 19.06
N PHE A 269 21.51 -12.44 18.18
CA PHE A 269 21.99 -13.81 18.23
C PHE A 269 23.49 -13.93 17.96
N GLU A 270 24.06 -13.07 17.12
CA GLU A 270 25.50 -13.03 16.93
C GLU A 270 26.22 -12.51 18.18
N ALA A 271 25.75 -11.41 18.75
CA ALA A 271 26.28 -10.84 19.99
C ALA A 271 26.21 -11.84 21.16
N TYR A 272 25.14 -12.64 21.23
CA TYR A 272 24.99 -13.68 22.25
C TYR A 272 26.04 -14.80 22.14
N LYS A 273 26.53 -15.10 20.93
CA LYS A 273 27.48 -16.20 20.70
C LYS A 273 28.94 -15.82 20.97
N VAL A 274 29.26 -14.52 21.06
CA VAL A 274 30.64 -14.03 21.18
C VAL A 274 30.82 -13.22 22.47
N PRO A 275 31.97 -13.32 23.14
CA PRO A 275 32.24 -12.55 24.36
C PRO A 275 32.38 -11.05 24.09
N HIS A 276 32.79 -10.66 22.88
CA HIS A 276 32.90 -9.27 22.45
C HIS A 276 32.56 -9.16 20.96
N LEU A 277 31.58 -8.31 20.62
CA LEU A 277 31.18 -8.05 19.25
C LEU A 277 32.05 -6.92 18.65
N SER A 278 32.86 -7.25 17.64
CA SER A 278 33.69 -6.27 16.94
C SER A 278 32.83 -5.28 16.13
N HIS A 279 33.28 -4.03 16.05
CA HIS A 279 32.65 -2.97 15.26
C HIS A 279 32.48 -3.34 13.77
N THR A 280 33.36 -4.17 13.22
CA THR A 280 33.29 -4.64 11.82
C THR A 280 32.10 -5.55 11.53
N ARG A 281 31.44 -6.08 12.57
CA ARG A 281 30.27 -6.95 12.43
C ARG A 281 28.94 -6.22 12.65
N LEU A 282 28.99 -4.95 13.03
CA LEU A 282 27.80 -4.13 13.13
C LEU A 282 27.28 -3.81 11.73
N PRO A 283 25.95 -3.71 11.55
CA PRO A 283 25.38 -3.28 10.29
C PRO A 283 25.86 -1.85 9.95
N PRO A 284 25.98 -1.52 8.66
CA PRO A 284 26.33 -0.18 8.24
C PRO A 284 25.23 0.80 8.64
N LEU A 285 25.64 2.06 8.86
CA LEU A 285 24.70 3.14 9.17
C LEU A 285 23.77 3.40 7.99
N CYS A 286 22.49 3.63 8.29
CA CYS A 286 21.48 4.03 7.31
C CYS A 286 21.92 5.27 6.53
N ASP A 287 21.57 5.35 5.24
CA ASP A 287 22.04 6.45 4.38
C ASP A 287 21.57 7.82 4.87
N TYR A 288 20.33 7.89 5.36
CA TYR A 288 19.73 9.14 5.83
C TYR A 288 20.36 9.65 7.14
N ASP A 289 21.02 8.78 7.90
CA ASP A 289 21.68 9.13 9.17
C ASP A 289 23.16 9.49 8.98
N ARG A 290 23.69 9.42 7.75
CA ARG A 290 25.09 9.76 7.50
C ARG A 290 25.34 11.24 7.76
N SER A 291 26.48 11.53 8.37
CA SER A 291 26.89 12.91 8.68
C SER A 291 27.01 13.80 7.44
N ILE A 292 27.38 13.22 6.29
CA ILE A 292 27.44 13.94 5.01
C ILE A 292 26.05 14.42 4.60
N GLU A 293 25.05 13.54 4.61
CA GLU A 293 23.66 13.91 4.26
C GLU A 293 23.05 14.85 5.29
N LEU A 294 23.27 14.58 6.57
CA LEU A 294 22.76 15.41 7.64
C LEU A 294 23.36 16.82 7.58
N SER A 295 24.67 16.95 7.36
CA SER A 295 25.33 18.25 7.23
C SER A 295 24.89 19.00 5.98
N LYS A 296 24.70 18.30 4.85
CA LYS A 296 24.20 18.87 3.59
C LYS A 296 22.80 19.48 3.77
N ASN A 297 21.91 18.80 4.49
CA ASN A 297 20.54 19.27 4.73
C ASN A 297 20.46 20.31 5.86
N ALA A 298 21.23 20.14 6.93
CA ALA A 298 21.11 20.95 8.13
C ALA A 298 21.93 22.25 8.07
N PHE A 299 23.14 22.24 7.49
CA PHE A 299 24.03 23.40 7.53
C PHE A 299 23.53 24.63 6.76
N PRO A 300 22.83 24.53 5.61
CA PRO A 300 22.22 25.71 4.98
C PRO A 300 21.23 26.45 5.90
N LEU A 301 20.65 25.76 6.89
CA LEU A 301 19.67 26.31 7.82
C LEU A 301 20.28 26.67 9.19
N LEU A 302 21.42 26.07 9.55
CA LEU A 302 22.09 26.24 10.85
C LEU A 302 23.30 27.16 10.81
N ASP A 303 24.10 27.11 9.74
CA ASP A 303 25.40 27.77 9.66
C ASP A 303 25.30 29.17 9.00
N PRO A 304 25.53 30.27 9.76
CA PRO A 304 25.51 31.62 9.21
C PRO A 304 26.56 31.85 8.12
N PHE A 305 27.68 31.11 8.14
CA PHE A 305 28.74 31.22 7.14
C PHE A 305 28.34 30.57 5.80
N ARG A 306 27.36 29.66 5.82
CA ARG A 306 26.73 29.06 4.64
C ARG A 306 25.44 29.77 4.20
N GLY A 307 25.15 30.95 4.78
CA GLY A 307 24.01 31.78 4.41
C GLY A 307 22.75 31.55 5.24
N ALA A 308 22.83 30.83 6.38
CA ALA A 308 21.70 30.70 7.28
C ALA A 308 21.30 32.06 7.90
N LYS A 309 20.00 32.26 8.13
CA LYS A 309 19.50 33.44 8.84
C LYS A 309 20.05 33.48 10.26
N LYS A 310 20.52 34.65 10.70
CA LYS A 310 20.91 34.89 12.10
C LYS A 310 19.66 34.82 13.00
N ARG A 311 19.43 33.66 13.61
CA ARG A 311 18.36 33.41 14.58
C ARG A 311 18.86 32.45 15.65
N HIS A 312 18.08 32.29 16.73
CA HIS A 312 18.43 31.37 17.80
C HIS A 312 18.53 29.93 17.28
N LEU A 313 19.62 29.22 17.63
CA LEU A 313 19.97 27.91 17.10
C LEU A 313 18.86 26.86 17.32
N PHE A 314 18.15 26.97 18.44
CA PHE A 314 16.97 26.14 18.72
C PHE A 314 15.93 26.15 17.58
N PHE A 315 15.53 27.33 17.08
CA PHE A 315 14.50 27.40 16.03
C PHE A 315 15.01 26.88 14.69
N SER A 316 16.31 27.02 14.42
CA SER A 316 16.91 26.39 13.24
C SER A 316 16.91 24.86 13.35
N LEU A 317 17.27 24.30 14.51
CA LEU A 317 17.21 22.85 14.76
C LEU A 317 15.79 22.31 14.65
N VAL A 318 14.83 22.97 15.30
CA VAL A 318 13.41 22.58 15.21
C VAL A 318 12.96 22.60 13.75
N GLN A 319 13.37 23.57 12.93
CA GLN A 319 13.02 23.58 11.52
C GLN A 319 13.63 22.41 10.73
N VAL A 320 14.88 22.05 11.00
CA VAL A 320 15.58 20.95 10.31
C VAL A 320 14.90 19.62 10.63
N PHE A 321 14.71 19.33 11.92
CA PHE A 321 14.18 18.06 12.40
C PHE A 321 12.64 18.05 12.57
N PHE A 322 11.95 19.09 12.11
CA PHE A 322 10.49 19.19 12.28
C PHE A 322 9.79 17.97 11.69
N TRP A 323 10.16 17.61 10.46
CA TRP A 323 9.54 16.51 9.73
C TRP A 323 9.93 15.13 10.29
N ASP A 324 11.14 15.00 10.84
CA ASP A 324 11.60 13.74 11.44
C ASP A 324 10.90 13.45 12.77
N TYR A 325 10.45 14.48 13.50
CA TYR A 325 9.66 14.30 14.73
C TYR A 325 8.26 13.72 14.46
N TRP A 326 7.68 14.02 13.30
CA TRP A 326 6.34 13.55 12.90
C TRP A 326 6.37 12.29 12.04
N ARG A 327 7.56 11.73 11.81
CA ARG A 327 7.78 10.55 10.97
C ARG A 327 7.60 9.25 11.75
#